data_AF-A0A4Y4C677-F1
#
_entry.id   AF-A0A4Y4C677-F1
#
_cell.length_a   1.000
_cell.length_b   1.000
_cell.length_c   1.000
_cell.angle_alpha   90.00
_cell.angle_beta   90.00
_cell.angle_gamma   90.00
#
_symmetry.space_group_name_H-M   'P 1'
#
loop_
_entity.id
_entity.type
_entity.pdbx_description
1 polymer ?
#
loop_
_entity_poly.entity_id
_entity_poly.type
_entity_poly.pdbx_seq_one_letter_code
_entity_poly.pdbx_strand_id
1 'polypeptide(L)'
;MLSIGLGQYRTVPEVLYYRQNQYSVLLKGIGPDRDLADEPGPLPAHWPARRLEKALCEIRGVSKVTATKLIARKRPRLFPIFDRVVKSRLAPDTVFLDTVHAELSTNETLRTRINEVRNGAELPNSISALRILDVVSWMEGQHPEWRTYTAPTADRNFMTQ
;
A
#
# COMPACT_ATOMS: atom_id res chain seq x y z
N MET A 1 35.03 -12.34 -24.95
CA MET A 1 33.79 -13.10 -24.70
C MET A 1 33.67 -13.30 -23.18
N LEU A 2 33.13 -12.30 -22.47
CA LEU A 2 33.02 -12.34 -20.99
C LEU A 2 31.67 -12.94 -20.61
N SER A 3 31.66 -14.22 -20.28
CA SER A 3 30.51 -14.90 -19.69
C SER A 3 30.49 -14.61 -18.19
N ILE A 4 29.79 -13.55 -17.79
CA ILE A 4 29.50 -13.29 -16.39
C ILE A 4 28.41 -14.28 -15.96
N GLY A 5 28.72 -15.11 -14.97
CA GLY A 5 27.78 -16.06 -14.37
C GLY A 5 26.60 -15.37 -13.69
N LEU A 6 25.60 -14.95 -14.46
CA LEU A 6 24.34 -14.37 -13.98
C LEU A 6 23.33 -15.44 -13.54
N GLY A 7 23.80 -16.52 -12.90
CA GLY A 7 22.94 -17.62 -12.45
C GLY A 7 21.98 -17.23 -11.32
N GLN A 8 22.26 -16.15 -10.58
CA GLN A 8 21.54 -15.80 -9.35
C GLN A 8 20.87 -14.41 -9.33
N TYR A 9 21.10 -13.53 -10.32
CA TYR A 9 20.60 -12.14 -10.33
C TYR A 9 19.84 -11.75 -11.61
N ARG A 10 18.93 -12.62 -12.10
CA ARG A 10 18.17 -12.36 -13.35
C ARG A 10 16.91 -11.49 -13.19
N THR A 11 16.57 -11.06 -11.97
CA THR A 11 15.30 -10.36 -11.69
C THR A 11 15.20 -8.99 -12.38
N VAL A 12 16.29 -8.20 -12.38
CA VAL A 12 16.27 -6.84 -12.95
C VAL A 12 16.17 -6.86 -14.48
N PRO A 13 16.97 -7.67 -15.23
CA PRO A 13 16.78 -7.82 -16.67
C PRO A 13 15.41 -8.36 -17.07
N GLU A 14 14.85 -9.30 -16.31
CA GLU A 14 13.50 -9.85 -16.56
C GLU A 14 12.41 -8.77 -16.48
N VAL A 15 12.45 -7.93 -15.43
CA VAL A 15 11.48 -6.85 -15.24
C VAL A 15 11.66 -5.73 -16.26
N LEU A 16 12.91 -5.27 -16.43
CA LEU A 16 13.19 -4.04 -17.18
C LEU A 16 13.29 -4.25 -18.69
N TYR A 17 13.69 -5.44 -19.16
CA TYR A 17 13.97 -5.66 -20.57
C TYR A 17 12.99 -6.65 -21.22
N TYR A 18 12.75 -7.80 -20.60
CA TYR A 18 11.96 -8.86 -21.23
C TYR A 18 10.44 -8.69 -21.05
N ARG A 19 9.98 -8.10 -19.94
CA ARG A 19 8.54 -7.99 -19.62
C ARG A 19 8.02 -6.55 -19.51
N GLN A 20 8.83 -5.56 -19.85
CA GLN A 20 8.48 -4.13 -19.72
C GLN A 20 7.17 -3.78 -20.45
N ASN A 21 6.99 -4.28 -21.68
CA ASN A 21 5.78 -4.02 -22.46
C ASN A 21 4.53 -4.63 -21.81
N GLN A 22 4.62 -5.88 -21.33
CA GLN A 22 3.53 -6.54 -20.62
C GLN A 22 3.13 -5.76 -19.36
N TYR A 23 4.11 -5.37 -18.53
CA TYR A 23 3.82 -4.60 -17.30
C TYR A 23 3.31 -3.20 -17.60
N SER A 24 3.79 -2.55 -18.66
CA SER A 24 3.28 -1.25 -19.10
C SER A 24 1.82 -1.34 -19.55
N VAL A 25 1.43 -2.40 -20.27
CA VAL A 25 0.03 -2.65 -20.64
C VAL A 25 -0.83 -2.91 -19.40
N LEU A 26 -0.36 -3.72 -18.46
CA LEU A 26 -1.08 -3.99 -17.20
C LEU A 26 -1.24 -2.72 -16.36
N LEU A 27 -0.18 -1.91 -16.22
CA LEU A 27 -0.22 -0.61 -15.53
C LEU A 27 -1.17 0.37 -16.22
N LYS A 28 -1.17 0.44 -17.56
CA LYS A 28 -2.15 1.24 -18.32
C LYS A 28 -3.57 0.74 -18.10
N GLY A 29 -3.78 -0.57 -18.08
CA GLY A 29 -5.08 -1.20 -17.81
C GLY A 29 -5.59 -0.97 -16.39
N ILE A 30 -4.71 -0.74 -15.41
CA ILE A 30 -5.11 -0.25 -14.08
C ILE A 30 -5.74 1.15 -14.18
N GLY A 31 -5.32 1.97 -15.15
CA GLY A 31 -5.80 3.34 -15.31
C GLY A 31 -4.97 4.37 -14.53
N PRO A 32 -5.43 5.64 -14.51
CA PRO A 32 -4.78 6.73 -13.77
C PRO A 32 -4.79 6.46 -12.26
N ASP A 33 -3.95 7.19 -11.54
CA ASP A 33 -3.89 7.13 -10.09
C ASP A 33 -5.19 7.70 -9.51
N ARG A 34 -5.96 6.85 -8.84
CA ARG A 34 -7.22 7.17 -8.16
C ARG A 34 -7.22 6.47 -6.80
N ASP A 35 -8.07 6.93 -5.89
CA ASP A 35 -8.08 6.39 -4.54
C ASP A 35 -8.76 5.03 -4.52
N LEU A 36 -8.12 4.07 -3.85
CA LEU A 36 -8.70 2.76 -3.58
C LEU A 36 -10.06 2.89 -2.89
N ALA A 37 -10.20 3.85 -1.97
CA ALA A 37 -11.45 4.12 -1.25
C ALA A 37 -12.63 4.44 -2.17
N ASP A 38 -12.35 4.96 -3.37
CA ASP A 38 -13.36 5.39 -4.34
C ASP A 38 -13.63 4.32 -5.41
N GLU A 39 -12.96 3.16 -5.36
CA GLU A 39 -13.26 2.06 -6.29
C GLU A 39 -14.70 1.56 -6.05
N PRO A 40 -15.54 1.51 -7.10
CA PRO A 40 -16.95 1.22 -6.94
C PRO A 40 -17.20 -0.26 -6.67
N GLY A 41 -17.91 -0.55 -5.57
CA GLY A 41 -18.31 -1.90 -5.20
C GLY A 41 -17.13 -2.86 -5.01
N PRO A 42 -17.39 -4.17 -4.86
CA PRO A 42 -16.32 -5.15 -4.67
C PRO A 42 -15.33 -5.18 -5.84
N LEU A 43 -14.04 -5.29 -5.53
CA LEU A 43 -13.00 -5.38 -6.55
C LEU A 43 -13.19 -6.65 -7.41
N PRO A 44 -13.25 -6.53 -8.75
CA PRO A 44 -13.43 -7.69 -9.63
C PRO A 44 -12.35 -8.75 -9.45
N ALA A 45 -12.70 -10.03 -9.61
CA ALA A 45 -11.72 -11.12 -9.53
C ALA A 45 -10.55 -10.95 -10.52
N HIS A 46 -10.83 -10.39 -11.70
CA HIS A 46 -9.85 -10.12 -12.75
C HIS A 46 -9.31 -8.68 -12.71
N TRP A 47 -9.41 -7.97 -11.57
CA TRP A 47 -8.98 -6.58 -11.45
C TRP A 47 -7.53 -6.40 -11.91
N PRO A 48 -7.20 -5.39 -12.74
CA PRO A 48 -5.90 -5.26 -13.39
C PRO A 48 -4.70 -5.29 -12.42
N ALA A 49 -4.84 -4.75 -11.21
CA ALA A 49 -3.77 -4.78 -10.21
C ALA A 49 -3.46 -6.19 -9.68
N ARG A 50 -4.47 -7.07 -9.57
CA ARG A 50 -4.27 -8.49 -9.21
C ARG A 50 -3.51 -9.24 -10.30
N ARG A 51 -3.81 -8.95 -11.56
CA ARG A 51 -3.07 -9.53 -12.70
C ARG A 51 -1.62 -9.07 -12.70
N LEU A 52 -1.38 -7.79 -12.41
CA LEU A 52 -0.03 -7.25 -12.27
C LEU A 52 0.73 -7.90 -11.10
N GLU A 53 0.10 -8.06 -9.94
CA GLU A 53 0.69 -8.77 -8.79
C GLU A 53 1.09 -10.20 -9.15
N LYS A 54 0.16 -10.96 -9.75
CA LYS A 54 0.42 -12.34 -10.20
C LYS A 54 1.60 -12.40 -11.18
N ALA A 55 1.58 -11.54 -12.21
CA ALA A 55 2.63 -11.50 -13.23
C ALA A 55 3.99 -11.04 -12.69
N LEU A 56 4.03 -10.27 -11.60
CA LEU A 56 5.26 -9.92 -10.89
C LEU A 56 5.76 -11.09 -10.03
N CYS A 57 4.88 -11.80 -9.33
CA CYS A 57 5.22 -12.98 -8.52
C CYS A 57 5.76 -14.16 -9.35
N GLU A 58 5.46 -14.21 -10.65
CA GLU A 58 6.02 -15.21 -11.58
C GLU A 58 7.51 -15.00 -11.87
N ILE A 59 8.07 -13.83 -11.54
CA ILE A 59 9.50 -13.57 -11.69
C ILE A 59 10.27 -14.23 -10.56
N ARG A 60 11.27 -15.04 -10.92
CA ARG A 60 12.18 -15.65 -9.93
C ARG A 60 12.80 -14.57 -9.03
N GLY A 61 12.63 -14.76 -7.72
CA GLY A 61 13.15 -13.86 -6.69
C GLY A 61 12.20 -12.70 -6.32
N VAL A 62 11.05 -12.55 -6.99
CA VAL A 62 10.04 -11.56 -6.61
C VAL A 62 8.98 -12.24 -5.73
N SER A 63 9.03 -11.93 -4.44
CA SER A 63 7.98 -12.35 -3.50
C SER A 63 6.74 -11.47 -3.62
N LYS A 64 5.59 -11.93 -3.08
CA LYS A 64 4.37 -11.11 -2.96
C LYS A 64 4.63 -9.76 -2.27
N VAL A 65 5.44 -9.74 -1.21
CA VAL A 65 5.86 -8.49 -0.52
C VAL A 65 6.59 -7.55 -1.49
N THR A 66 7.45 -8.08 -2.35
CA THR A 66 8.18 -7.26 -3.34
C THR A 66 7.25 -6.77 -4.44
N ALA A 67 6.39 -7.64 -4.98
CA ALA A 67 5.43 -7.30 -6.03
C ALA A 67 4.47 -6.18 -5.59
N THR A 68 3.85 -6.34 -4.42
CA THR A 68 2.92 -5.35 -3.86
C THR A 68 3.58 -4.00 -3.59
N LYS A 69 4.82 -3.98 -3.07
CA LYS A 69 5.61 -2.73 -2.92
C LYS A 69 5.88 -2.05 -4.27
N LEU A 70 6.20 -2.80 -5.31
CA LEU A 70 6.40 -2.25 -6.66
C LEU A 70 5.11 -1.63 -7.21
N ILE A 71 3.96 -2.29 -7.03
CA ILE A 71 2.66 -1.76 -7.45
C ILE A 71 2.33 -0.51 -6.66
N ALA A 72 2.44 -0.55 -5.34
CA ALA A 72 2.19 0.59 -4.46
C ALA A 72 3.09 1.79 -4.80
N ARG A 73 4.32 1.58 -5.28
CA ARG A 73 5.20 2.67 -5.72
C ARG A 73 4.75 3.30 -7.04
N LYS A 74 4.13 2.53 -7.94
CA LYS A 74 3.64 2.99 -9.25
C LYS A 74 2.19 3.49 -9.21
N ARG A 75 1.40 3.04 -8.23
CA ARG A 75 -0.01 3.39 -8.00
C ARG A 75 -0.24 3.65 -6.51
N PRO A 76 0.33 4.75 -5.99
CA PRO A 76 0.36 5.01 -4.55
C PRO A 76 -1.00 5.25 -3.93
N ARG A 77 -2.02 5.57 -4.72
CA ARG A 77 -3.38 5.80 -4.23
C ARG A 77 -4.26 4.56 -4.27
N LEU A 78 -3.83 3.52 -5.00
CA LEU A 78 -4.69 2.41 -5.38
C LEU A 78 -4.31 1.06 -4.77
N PHE A 79 -3.05 0.86 -4.36
CA PHE A 79 -2.59 -0.46 -3.89
C PHE A 79 -1.91 -0.38 -2.52
N PRO A 80 -2.42 -1.05 -1.48
CA PRO A 80 -1.90 -0.99 -0.12
C PRO A 80 -0.46 -1.51 -0.04
N ILE A 81 0.32 -0.97 0.89
CA ILE A 81 1.66 -1.50 1.16
C ILE A 81 1.50 -2.78 1.98
N PHE A 82 1.69 -3.91 1.31
CA PHE A 82 1.74 -5.19 1.99
C PHE A 82 3.17 -5.46 2.49
N ASP A 83 3.34 -5.52 3.80
CA ASP A 83 4.58 -5.92 4.48
C ASP A 83 4.25 -6.89 5.63
N ARG A 84 5.25 -7.63 6.11
CA ARG A 84 5.13 -8.60 7.20
C ARG A 84 4.52 -8.00 8.47
N VAL A 85 4.83 -6.73 8.76
CA VAL A 85 4.29 -5.97 9.89
C VAL A 85 2.80 -5.65 9.69
N VAL A 86 2.41 -5.28 8.47
CA VAL A 86 1.01 -4.92 8.16
C VAL A 86 0.14 -6.18 8.07
N LYS A 87 0.69 -7.28 7.52
CA LYS A 87 0.06 -8.60 7.47
C LYS A 87 -0.37 -9.09 8.85
N SER A 88 0.47 -8.92 9.87
CA SER A 88 0.15 -9.41 11.23
C SER A 88 -0.94 -8.58 11.93
N ARG A 89 -1.35 -7.45 11.35
CA ARG A 89 -2.25 -6.46 11.99
C ARG A 89 -3.61 -6.34 11.31
N LEU A 90 -3.67 -6.37 9.99
CA LEU A 90 -4.90 -6.00 9.27
C LEU A 90 -5.71 -7.20 8.79
N ALA A 91 -5.12 -8.08 7.98
CA ALA A 91 -5.84 -9.21 7.39
C ALA A 91 -4.88 -10.26 6.80
N PRO A 92 -5.35 -11.52 6.63
CA PRO A 92 -4.63 -12.54 5.90
C PRO A 92 -4.36 -12.16 4.43
N ASP A 93 -3.27 -12.68 3.87
CA ASP A 93 -2.79 -12.36 2.51
C ASP A 93 -3.83 -12.55 1.41
N THR A 94 -4.74 -13.52 1.58
CA THR A 94 -5.73 -13.92 0.58
C THR A 94 -6.84 -12.88 0.40
N VAL A 95 -7.15 -12.12 1.45
CA VAL A 95 -8.26 -11.14 1.46
C VAL A 95 -7.78 -9.72 1.72
N PHE A 96 -6.49 -9.52 2.00
CA PHE A 96 -5.92 -8.24 2.43
C PHE A 96 -6.37 -7.03 1.59
N LEU A 97 -6.24 -7.11 0.26
CA LEU A 97 -6.62 -6.02 -0.63
C LEU A 97 -8.13 -5.71 -0.56
N ASP A 98 -8.98 -6.75 -0.53
CA ASP A 98 -10.43 -6.60 -0.43
C ASP A 98 -10.85 -6.05 0.92
N THR A 99 -10.20 -6.49 2.00
CA THR A 99 -10.44 -5.97 3.34
C THR A 99 -10.08 -4.49 3.43
N VAL A 100 -8.89 -4.10 2.96
CA VAL A 100 -8.49 -2.68 2.98
C VAL A 100 -9.42 -1.83 2.11
N HIS A 101 -9.82 -2.32 0.94
CA HIS A 101 -10.80 -1.65 0.09
C HIS A 101 -12.14 -1.46 0.80
N ALA A 102 -12.73 -2.55 1.32
CA ALA A 102 -14.02 -2.51 2.00
C ALA A 102 -14.01 -1.57 3.21
N GLU A 103 -12.98 -1.63 4.05
CA GLU A 103 -12.82 -0.77 5.21
C GLU A 103 -12.71 0.71 4.80
N LEU A 104 -11.86 1.04 3.83
CA LEU A 104 -11.71 2.41 3.37
C LEU A 104 -12.95 2.97 2.69
N SER A 105 -13.72 2.14 1.99
CA SER A 105 -14.92 2.57 1.26
C SER A 105 -16.17 2.67 2.14
N THR A 106 -16.31 1.81 3.15
CA THR A 106 -17.58 1.66 3.89
C THR A 106 -17.51 2.03 5.37
N ASN A 107 -16.33 2.06 5.99
CA ASN A 107 -16.20 2.33 7.42
C ASN A 107 -16.04 3.84 7.70
N GLU A 108 -17.14 4.53 7.99
CA GLU A 108 -17.14 5.96 8.31
C GLU A 108 -16.28 6.31 9.54
N THR A 109 -16.24 5.42 10.54
CA THR A 109 -15.43 5.64 11.75
C THR A 109 -13.95 5.63 11.42
N LEU A 110 -13.50 4.67 10.60
CA LEU A 110 -12.12 4.62 10.11
C LEU A 110 -11.77 5.87 9.30
N ARG A 111 -12.66 6.29 8.39
CA ARG A 111 -12.46 7.49 7.56
C ARG A 111 -12.35 8.76 8.41
N THR A 112 -13.19 8.91 9.43
CA THR A 112 -13.10 10.01 10.39
C THR A 112 -11.75 10.00 11.11
N ARG A 113 -11.31 8.86 11.65
CA ARG A 113 -9.99 8.74 12.30
C ARG A 113 -8.82 9.05 11.38
N ILE A 114 -8.88 8.60 10.12
CA ILE A 114 -7.86 8.93 9.11
C ILE A 114 -7.82 10.45 8.86
N ASN A 115 -8.98 11.12 8.82
CA ASN A 115 -9.04 12.57 8.67
C ASN A 115 -8.54 13.31 9.92
N GLU A 116 -8.82 12.81 11.13
CA GLU A 116 -8.25 13.36 12.37
C GLU A 116 -6.72 13.26 12.36
N VAL A 117 -6.16 12.12 11.97
CA VAL A 117 -4.70 11.94 11.82
C VAL A 117 -4.14 12.88 10.76
N ARG A 118 -4.82 13.01 9.61
CA ARG A 118 -4.41 13.96 8.55
C ARG A 118 -4.32 15.38 9.10
N ASN A 119 -5.38 15.83 9.76
CA ASN A 119 -5.49 17.20 10.25
C ASN A 119 -4.50 17.46 11.38
N GLY A 120 -4.38 16.55 12.33
CA GLY A 120 -3.44 16.66 13.44
C GLY A 120 -1.96 16.64 13.02
N ALA A 121 -1.66 16.05 11.86
CA ALA A 121 -0.32 16.06 11.25
C ALA A 121 -0.16 17.10 10.12
N GLU A 122 -1.16 17.95 9.90
CA GLU A 122 -1.17 19.00 8.86
C GLU A 122 -0.84 18.49 7.45
N LEU A 123 -1.27 17.26 7.13
CA LEU A 123 -0.91 16.61 5.87
C LEU A 123 -1.77 17.13 4.70
N PRO A 124 -1.18 17.40 3.53
CA PRO A 124 -1.92 17.89 2.37
C PRO A 124 -2.86 16.81 1.81
N ASN A 125 -3.94 17.24 1.17
CA ASN A 125 -4.94 16.36 0.52
C ASN A 125 -4.35 15.47 -0.60
N SER A 126 -3.14 15.77 -1.07
CA SER A 126 -2.41 14.93 -2.04
C SER A 126 -1.97 13.58 -1.46
N ILE A 127 -1.83 13.47 -0.13
CA ILE A 127 -1.59 12.19 0.53
C ILE A 127 -2.92 11.43 0.62
N SER A 128 -3.03 10.25 0.05
CA SER A 128 -4.30 9.49 0.09
C SER A 128 -4.60 8.93 1.48
N ALA A 129 -5.88 8.67 1.75
CA ALA A 129 -6.32 7.96 2.96
C ALA A 129 -5.61 6.60 3.12
N LEU A 130 -5.39 5.91 1.99
CA LEU A 130 -4.64 4.66 1.94
C LEU A 130 -3.21 4.82 2.46
N ARG A 131 -2.48 5.89 2.08
CA ARG A 131 -1.11 6.11 2.55
C ARG A 131 -1.05 6.45 4.03
N ILE A 132 -2.04 7.19 4.54
CA ILE A 132 -2.15 7.43 5.99
C ILE A 132 -2.37 6.10 6.72
N LEU A 133 -3.30 5.27 6.24
CA LEU A 133 -3.57 3.95 6.80
C LEU A 133 -2.31 3.06 6.79
N ASP A 134 -1.56 3.01 5.68
CA ASP A 134 -0.32 2.22 5.57
C ASP A 134 0.72 2.67 6.60
N VAL A 135 0.95 3.98 6.75
CA VAL A 135 1.94 4.53 7.69
C VAL A 135 1.52 4.28 9.13
N VAL A 136 0.26 4.57 9.49
CA VAL A 136 -0.24 4.34 10.85
C VAL A 136 -0.17 2.85 11.22
N SER A 137 -0.58 1.97 10.32
CA SER A 137 -0.53 0.51 10.54
C SER A 137 0.91 0.02 10.72
N TRP A 138 1.85 0.57 9.94
CA TRP A 138 3.26 0.24 10.07
C TRP A 138 3.83 0.73 11.40
N MET A 139 3.55 1.98 11.77
CA MET A 139 4.01 2.59 13.01
C MET A 139 3.51 1.83 14.25
N GLU A 140 2.21 1.49 14.30
CA GLU A 140 1.64 0.68 15.39
C GLU A 140 2.22 -0.75 15.44
N GLY A 141 2.59 -1.30 14.28
CA GLY A 141 3.27 -2.58 14.20
C GLY A 141 4.71 -2.55 14.71
N GLN A 142 5.42 -1.46 14.44
CA GLN A 142 6.81 -1.23 14.87
C GLN A 142 6.93 -0.84 16.34
N HIS A 143 5.90 -0.21 16.89
CA HIS A 143 5.87 0.31 18.26
C HIS A 143 4.66 -0.21 19.05
N PRO A 144 4.66 -1.49 19.46
CA PRO A 144 3.55 -2.07 20.23
C PRO A 144 3.27 -1.32 21.55
N GLU A 145 4.29 -0.68 22.12
CA GLU A 145 4.24 0.10 23.36
C GLU A 145 3.36 1.36 23.25
N TRP A 146 3.09 1.85 22.04
CA TRP A 146 2.22 3.02 21.84
C TRP A 146 0.76 2.76 22.16
N ARG A 147 0.34 1.49 22.26
CA ARG A 147 -1.03 1.14 22.68
C ARG A 147 -1.33 1.53 24.12
N THR A 148 -0.31 1.60 24.95
CA THR A 148 -0.41 2.05 26.35
C THR A 148 0.03 3.50 26.51
N TYR A 149 0.45 4.17 25.44
CA TYR A 149 0.87 5.56 25.48
C TYR A 149 -0.35 6.46 25.59
N THR A 150 -0.58 6.97 26.79
CA THR A 150 -1.43 8.14 27.02
C THR A 150 -0.61 9.38 26.76
N ALA A 151 -0.99 10.14 25.73
CA ALA A 151 -0.41 11.47 25.52
C ALA A 151 -0.61 12.30 26.81
N PRO A 152 0.41 13.04 27.27
CA PRO A 152 0.21 14.02 28.32
C PRO A 152 -0.92 14.95 27.88
N THR A 153 -1.92 15.16 28.74
CA THR A 153 -3.02 16.08 28.48
C THR A 153 -2.41 17.42 28.09
N ALA A 154 -2.59 17.83 26.83
CA ALA A 154 -2.05 19.10 26.36
C ALA A 154 -2.66 20.22 27.22
N ASP A 155 -1.80 20.90 27.98
CA ASP A 155 -2.18 22.08 28.74
C ASP A 155 -2.73 23.13 27.75
N ARG A 156 -4.03 23.43 27.88
CA ARG A 156 -4.77 24.38 27.03
C ARG A 156 -4.40 25.85 27.35
N ASN A 157 -3.12 26.15 27.54
CA ASN A 157 -2.64 27.48 27.95
C ASN A 157 -1.70 28.15 26.92
N PHE A 158 -1.89 27.86 25.62
CA PHE A 158 -1.24 28.64 24.55
C PHE A 158 -2.29 29.36 23.69
N MET A 159 -3.09 30.22 24.31
CA MET A 159 -3.92 31.20 23.59
C MET A 159 -4.40 32.34 24.48
N THR A 160 -3.50 32.96 25.26
CA THR A 160 -3.73 34.30 25.80
C THR A 160 -2.40 34.97 26.10
N GLN A 161 -1.81 35.63 25.09
CA GLN A 161 -1.07 36.91 25.22
C GLN A 161 -1.10 37.60 23.85
#